data_AF-N9GH35-F1
#
_entry.id   AF-N9GH35-F1
#
_cell.length_a   1.000
_cell.length_b   1.000
_cell.length_c   1.000
_cell.angle_alpha   90.00
_cell.angle_beta   90.00
_cell.angle_gamma   90.00
#
_symmetry.space_group_name_H-M   'P 1'
#
loop_
_entity.id
_entity.type
_entity.pdbx_description
1 polymer ?
#
loop_
_entity_poly.entity_id
_entity_poly.type
_entity_poly.pdbx_seq_one_letter_code
_entity_poly.pdbx_strand_id
1 'polypeptide(L)'
;MNRKYYSTYVFYAVMSCCIVVGYAYLRGESFQWLGVGIALILGIIFISFIVRLPVFSQYYIPNKQRKNAIVRRHSIHYANRRAAPVMSGLVSAMLLIGVFYLLGFETFKIECFVGAIVSAIMSFYYEP
;
A
#
# COMPACT_ATOMS: atom_id res chain seq x y z
N MET A 1 13.57 -7.30 9.63
CA MET A 1 12.27 -7.74 9.09
C MET A 1 12.29 -9.25 8.92
N ASN A 2 11.33 -9.94 9.52
CA ASN A 2 11.29 -11.39 9.53
C ASN A 2 10.54 -11.86 8.27
N ARG A 3 11.22 -12.51 7.32
CA ARG A 3 10.62 -13.02 6.05
C ARG A 3 9.40 -13.92 6.31
N LYS A 4 9.31 -14.51 7.50
CA LYS A 4 8.24 -15.42 7.92
C LYS A 4 6.83 -14.83 7.85
N TYR A 5 6.67 -13.51 8.00
CA TYR A 5 5.34 -12.87 7.98
C TYR A 5 4.96 -12.26 6.62
N TYR A 6 5.87 -12.21 5.65
CA TYR A 6 5.58 -11.62 4.34
C TYR A 6 4.42 -12.33 3.64
N SER A 7 4.41 -13.67 3.64
CA SER A 7 3.32 -14.46 3.08
C SER A 7 2.00 -14.23 3.79
N THR A 8 2.02 -13.99 5.09
CA THR A 8 0.82 -13.67 5.89
C THR A 8 0.20 -12.35 5.45
N TYR A 9 1.00 -11.29 5.29
CA TYR A 9 0.49 -10.00 4.82
C TYR A 9 0.02 -10.05 3.36
N VAL A 10 0.72 -10.78 2.49
CA VAL A 10 0.26 -11.01 1.11
C VAL A 10 -1.07 -11.75 1.10
N PHE A 11 -1.23 -12.78 1.93
CA PHE A 11 -2.50 -13.50 2.05
C PHE A 11 -3.64 -12.58 2.50
N TYR A 12 -3.42 -11.75 3.53
CA TYR A 12 -4.42 -10.77 3.97
C TYR A 12 -4.76 -9.74 2.89
N ALA A 13 -3.76 -9.29 2.13
CA ALA A 13 -3.97 -8.37 1.02
C ALA A 13 -4.86 -9.02 -0.06
N VAL A 14 -4.54 -10.24 -0.49
CA VAL A 14 -5.32 -10.99 -1.48
C VAL A 14 -6.75 -11.22 -0.99
N MET A 15 -6.94 -11.69 0.24
CA MET A 15 -8.27 -11.92 0.81
C MET A 15 -9.11 -10.64 0.86
N SER A 16 -8.51 -9.51 1.27
CA SER A 16 -9.20 -8.21 1.31
C SER A 16 -9.60 -7.74 -0.09
N CYS A 17 -8.75 -7.98 -1.09
CA CYS A 17 -9.05 -7.66 -2.48
C CYS A 17 -10.18 -8.53 -3.03
N CYS A 18 -10.19 -9.83 -2.73
CA CYS A 18 -11.29 -10.73 -3.12
C CYS A 18 -12.65 -10.26 -2.57
N ILE A 19 -12.68 -9.75 -1.33
CA ILE A 19 -13.91 -9.21 -0.74
C ILE A 19 -14.40 -7.99 -1.52
N VAL A 20 -13.50 -7.05 -1.83
CA VAL A 20 -13.84 -5.81 -2.55
C VAL A 20 -14.27 -6.10 -3.99
N VAL A 21 -13.51 -6.91 -4.71
CA VAL A 21 -13.81 -7.29 -6.09
C VAL A 21 -15.10 -8.11 -6.16
N GLY A 22 -15.31 -9.03 -5.20
CA GLY A 22 -16.55 -9.79 -5.08
C GLY A 22 -17.77 -8.91 -4.81
N TYR A 23 -17.63 -7.90 -3.95
CA TYR A 23 -18.67 -6.91 -3.70
C TYR A 23 -18.99 -6.08 -4.95
N ALA A 24 -17.96 -5.59 -5.65
CA ALA A 24 -18.12 -4.83 -6.90
C ALA A 24 -18.78 -5.67 -8.00
N TYR A 25 -18.40 -6.94 -8.10
CA TYR A 25 -19.01 -7.90 -9.03
C TYR A 25 -20.50 -8.11 -8.75
N LEU A 26 -20.88 -8.30 -7.48
CA LEU A 26 -22.29 -8.44 -7.08
C LEU A 26 -23.11 -7.17 -7.33
N ARG A 27 -22.47 -5.99 -7.29
CA ARG A 27 -23.08 -4.70 -7.64
C ARG A 27 -23.20 -4.46 -9.14
N GLY A 28 -22.61 -5.31 -9.98
CA GLY A 28 -22.56 -5.11 -11.42
C GLY A 28 -21.67 -3.95 -11.86
N GLU A 29 -20.68 -3.57 -11.04
CA GLU A 29 -19.73 -2.53 -11.45
C GLU A 29 -18.78 -3.04 -12.54
N SER A 30 -18.44 -2.17 -13.48
CA SER A 30 -17.50 -2.46 -14.56
C SER A 30 -16.06 -2.39 -14.06
N PHE A 31 -15.33 -3.50 -14.16
CA PHE A 31 -13.88 -3.56 -13.94
C PHE A 31 -13.24 -4.60 -14.86
N GLN A 32 -11.94 -4.50 -15.03
CA GLN A 32 -11.16 -5.41 -15.84
C GLN A 32 -10.34 -6.34 -14.95
N TRP A 33 -10.54 -7.65 -15.06
CA TRP A 33 -9.78 -8.65 -14.29
C TRP A 33 -8.26 -8.52 -14.47
N LEU A 34 -7.83 -8.19 -15.68
CA LEU A 34 -6.41 -7.94 -15.98
C LEU A 34 -5.90 -6.68 -15.24
N GLY A 35 -6.70 -5.62 -15.19
CA GLY A 35 -6.39 -4.41 -14.43
C GLY A 35 -6.30 -4.68 -12.92
N VAL A 36 -7.18 -5.50 -12.37
CA VAL A 36 -7.13 -5.95 -10.97
C VAL A 36 -5.82 -6.70 -10.68
N GLY A 37 -5.42 -7.63 -11.57
CA GLY A 37 -4.16 -8.35 -11.46
C GLY A 37 -2.93 -7.44 -11.48
N ILE A 38 -2.91 -6.47 -12.41
CA ILE A 38 -1.84 -5.47 -12.50
C ILE A 38 -1.79 -4.62 -11.22
N ALA A 39 -2.94 -4.16 -10.73
CA ALA A 39 -3.02 -3.33 -9.54
C ALA A 39 -2.53 -4.05 -8.27
N LEU A 40 -2.82 -5.35 -8.13
CA LEU A 40 -2.28 -6.18 -7.05
C LEU A 40 -0.75 -6.18 -7.07
N ILE A 41 -0.16 -6.46 -8.22
CA ILE A 41 1.31 -6.54 -8.38
C ILE A 41 1.94 -5.17 -8.14
N LEU A 42 1.43 -4.13 -8.80
CA LEU A 42 1.95 -2.78 -8.67
C LEU A 42 1.79 -2.23 -7.25
N GLY A 43 0.72 -2.54 -6.53
CA GLY A 43 0.55 -2.14 -5.13
C GLY A 43 1.66 -2.68 -4.21
N ILE A 44 2.07 -3.95 -4.40
CA ILE A 44 3.20 -4.57 -3.67
C ILE A 44 4.54 -3.93 -4.07
N ILE A 45 4.71 -3.63 -5.36
CA ILE A 45 5.93 -3.00 -5.86
C ILE A 45 6.04 -1.57 -5.30
N PHE A 46 4.99 -0.77 -5.42
CA PHE A 46 4.96 0.63 -4.98
C PHE A 46 5.23 0.78 -3.51
N ILE A 47 4.64 -0.06 -2.64
CA ILE A 47 4.90 0.05 -1.20
C ILE A 47 6.39 -0.13 -0.87
N SER A 48 7.10 -0.99 -1.60
CA SER A 48 8.54 -1.24 -1.41
C SER A 48 9.40 0.01 -1.66
N PHE A 49 8.92 0.93 -2.50
CA PHE A 49 9.53 2.24 -2.73
C PHE A 49 8.98 3.31 -1.78
N ILE A 50 7.67 3.35 -1.56
CA ILE A 50 7.00 4.37 -0.73
C ILE A 50 7.57 4.36 0.69
N VAL A 51 7.78 3.20 1.31
CA VAL A 51 8.33 3.09 2.68
C VAL A 51 9.74 3.68 2.83
N ARG A 52 10.48 3.85 1.72
CA ARG A 52 11.83 4.42 1.71
C ARG A 52 11.84 5.93 1.49
N LEU A 53 10.71 6.53 1.10
CA LEU A 53 10.62 7.98 0.91
C LEU A 53 10.86 8.71 2.25
N PRO A 54 11.49 9.90 2.26
CA PRO A 54 11.80 10.63 3.49
C PRO A 54 10.59 10.83 4.40
N VAL A 55 9.41 11.09 3.82
CA VAL A 55 8.14 11.27 4.53
C VAL A 55 7.70 10.02 5.28
N PHE A 56 7.92 8.82 4.72
CA PHE A 56 7.45 7.54 5.25
C PHE A 56 8.53 6.77 6.03
N SER A 57 9.80 6.97 5.68
CA SER A 57 10.95 6.26 6.26
C SER A 57 11.01 6.36 7.79
N GLN A 58 10.56 7.47 8.36
CA GLN A 58 10.48 7.71 9.79
C GLN A 58 9.47 6.80 10.53
N TYR A 59 8.50 6.22 9.83
CA TYR A 59 7.47 5.33 10.38
C TYR A 59 7.81 3.84 10.24
N TYR A 60 8.61 3.47 9.24
CA TYR A 60 8.87 2.07 8.86
C TYR A 60 10.32 1.61 9.11
N ILE A 61 11.32 2.49 9.08
CA ILE A 61 12.72 2.06 9.27
C ILE A 61 13.05 1.93 10.76
N PRO A 62 13.52 0.76 11.25
CA PRO A 62 13.88 0.58 12.65
C PRO A 62 15.03 1.51 13.06
N ASN A 63 14.86 2.13 14.23
CA ASN A 63 15.69 3.13 14.91
C ASN A 63 17.21 2.81 15.08
N LYS A 64 17.75 1.71 14.54
CA LYS A 64 19.16 1.33 14.71
C LYS A 64 20.15 2.33 14.06
N GLN A 65 19.76 3.03 12.99
CA GLN A 65 20.58 4.12 12.40
C GLN A 65 20.38 5.49 13.06
N ARG A 66 19.42 5.63 14.00
CA ARG A 66 19.08 6.92 14.64
C ARG A 66 19.86 7.23 15.92
N LYS A 67 20.91 6.46 16.25
CA LYS A 67 21.79 6.76 17.39
C LYS A 67 22.68 7.99 17.18
N ASN A 68 22.91 8.41 15.93
CA ASN A 68 23.79 9.55 15.61
C ASN A 68 23.04 10.81 15.12
N ALA A 69 21.70 10.78 15.03
CA ALA A 69 20.92 11.93 14.64
C ALA A 69 20.43 12.69 15.89
N ILE A 70 21.26 13.63 16.35
CA ILE A 70 21.06 14.47 17.55
C ILE A 70 19.86 15.44 17.43
N VAL A 71 19.10 15.42 16.34
CA VAL A 71 18.05 16.44 16.10
C VAL A 71 16.64 15.83 16.16
N ARG A 72 15.95 16.21 17.24
CA ARG A 72 14.49 16.18 17.45
C ARG A 72 13.83 14.81 17.55
N ARG A 73 13.84 14.30 18.78
CA ARG A 73 12.70 13.54 19.33
C ARG A 73 11.47 14.46 19.35
N HIS A 74 10.62 14.36 18.35
CA HIS A 74 9.19 14.39 18.66
C HIS A 74 8.75 12.94 18.77
N SER A 75 8.13 12.60 19.90
CA SER A 75 7.29 11.42 20.01
C SER A 75 6.45 11.34 18.75
N ILE A 76 6.75 10.42 17.85
CA ILE A 76 5.85 10.14 16.74
C ILE A 76 4.56 9.73 17.44
N HIS A 77 3.55 10.61 17.40
CA HIS A 77 2.27 10.35 18.04
C HIS A 77 1.78 9.01 17.49
N TYR A 78 1.31 8.13 18.37
CA TYR A 78 0.79 6.81 18.00
C TYR A 78 -0.24 6.91 16.86
N ALA A 79 -0.99 8.01 16.80
CA ALA A 79 -1.89 8.38 15.71
C ALA A 79 -1.18 8.47 14.34
N ASN A 80 -0.02 9.16 14.24
CA ASN A 80 0.71 9.33 12.98
C ASN A 80 1.31 8.01 12.48
N ARG A 81 1.73 7.12 13.38
CA ARG A 81 2.21 5.78 13.02
C ARG A 81 1.08 4.92 12.45
N ARG A 82 -0.13 5.00 13.03
CA ARG A 82 -1.34 4.33 12.49
C ARG A 82 -1.88 4.94 11.20
N ALA A 83 -1.58 6.22 10.93
CA ALA A 83 -1.99 6.89 9.69
C ALA A 83 -1.07 6.57 8.51
N ALA A 84 0.17 6.15 8.75
CA ALA A 84 1.15 5.88 7.70
C ALA A 84 0.66 4.83 6.67
N PRO A 85 0.05 3.69 7.06
CA PRO A 85 -0.54 2.73 6.12
C PRO A 85 -1.60 3.34 5.18
N VAL A 86 -2.47 4.19 5.72
CA VAL A 86 -3.53 4.87 4.95
C VAL A 86 -2.90 5.85 3.98
N MET A 87 -1.94 6.65 4.43
CA MET A 87 -1.22 7.61 3.59
C MET A 87 -0.44 6.89 2.47
N SER A 88 0.22 5.77 2.75
CA SER A 88 0.92 4.99 1.72
C SER A 88 -0.04 4.37 0.70
N GLY A 89 -1.21 3.91 1.17
CA GLY A 89 -2.27 3.42 0.28
C GLY A 89 -2.79 4.50 -0.66
N LEU A 90 -3.01 5.73 -0.17
CA LEU A 90 -3.42 6.87 -0.98
C LEU A 90 -2.37 7.25 -2.02
N VAL A 91 -1.08 7.30 -1.65
CA VAL A 91 0.01 7.56 -2.59
C VAL A 91 0.07 6.47 -3.66
N SER A 92 -0.07 5.21 -3.27
CA SER A 92 -0.13 4.08 -4.21
C SER A 92 -1.32 4.20 -5.16
N ALA A 93 -2.49 4.62 -4.67
CA ALA A 93 -3.66 4.88 -5.51
C ALA A 93 -3.38 5.97 -6.56
N MET A 94 -2.77 7.08 -6.15
CA MET A 94 -2.41 8.17 -7.09
C MET A 94 -1.43 7.69 -8.17
N LEU A 95 -0.43 6.88 -7.80
CA LEU A 95 0.49 6.30 -8.77
C LEU A 95 -0.22 5.34 -9.74
N LEU A 96 -1.12 4.50 -9.23
CA LEU A 96 -1.91 3.58 -10.07
C LEU A 96 -2.84 4.33 -11.03
N ILE A 97 -3.47 5.42 -10.57
CA ILE A 97 -4.28 6.29 -11.44
C ILE A 97 -3.41 6.81 -12.59
N GLY A 98 -2.21 7.30 -12.30
CA GLY A 98 -1.27 7.75 -13.32
C GLY A 98 -0.89 6.64 -14.31
N VAL A 99 -0.60 5.43 -13.82
CA VAL A 99 -0.26 4.28 -14.67
C VAL A 99 -1.43 3.87 -15.56
N PHE A 100 -2.61 3.67 -15.00
CA PHE A 100 -3.78 3.24 -15.77
C PHE A 100 -4.25 4.30 -16.77
N TYR A 101 -4.15 5.57 -16.39
CA TYR A 101 -4.43 6.69 -17.31
C TYR A 101 -3.47 6.68 -18.52
N LEU A 102 -2.17 6.52 -18.27
CA LEU A 102 -1.17 6.43 -19.35
C LEU A 102 -1.33 5.19 -20.23
N LEU A 103 -1.84 4.09 -19.67
CA LEU A 103 -2.13 2.85 -20.39
C LEU A 103 -3.49 2.88 -21.13
N GLY A 104 -4.26 3.97 -21.02
CA GLY A 104 -5.53 4.12 -21.73
C GLY A 104 -6.68 3.28 -21.16
N PHE A 105 -6.64 2.89 -19.89
CA PHE A 105 -7.76 2.22 -19.25
C PHE A 105 -8.92 3.22 -19.03
N GLU A 106 -10.12 2.88 -19.48
CA GLU A 106 -11.30 3.75 -19.32
C GLU A 106 -12.00 3.59 -17.95
N THR A 107 -11.91 2.40 -17.36
CA THR A 107 -12.44 2.08 -16.02
C THR A 107 -11.33 1.47 -15.18
N PHE A 108 -10.82 2.23 -14.21
CA PHE A 108 -9.73 1.79 -13.32
C PHE A 108 -10.00 2.07 -11.83
N LYS A 109 -11.23 2.46 -11.48
CA LYS A 109 -11.56 2.88 -10.10
C LYS A 109 -11.36 1.74 -9.10
N ILE A 110 -11.90 0.57 -9.40
CA ILE A 110 -11.84 -0.62 -8.54
C ILE A 110 -10.40 -1.14 -8.49
N GLU A 111 -9.71 -1.14 -9.63
CA GLU A 111 -8.33 -1.55 -9.80
C GLU A 111 -7.40 -0.69 -8.93
N CYS A 112 -7.51 0.64 -9.00
CA CYS A 112 -6.77 1.55 -8.14
C CYS A 112 -7.07 1.33 -6.66
N PHE A 113 -8.33 1.09 -6.32
CA PHE A 113 -8.74 0.85 -4.94
C PHE A 113 -8.16 -0.48 -4.39
N VAL A 114 -8.16 -1.53 -5.21
CA VAL A 114 -7.50 -2.81 -4.92
C VAL A 114 -6.02 -2.58 -4.64
N GLY A 115 -5.30 -1.93 -5.55
CA GLY A 115 -3.86 -1.70 -5.35
C GLY A 115 -3.55 -0.78 -4.16
N ALA A 116 -4.44 0.15 -3.81
CA ALA A 116 -4.33 0.96 -2.59
C ALA A 116 -4.45 0.11 -1.32
N ILE A 117 -5.42 -0.81 -1.27
CA ILE A 117 -5.61 -1.74 -0.14
C ILE A 117 -4.38 -2.64 0.00
N VAL A 118 -3.89 -3.20 -1.10
CA VAL A 118 -2.68 -4.04 -1.08
C VAL A 118 -1.51 -3.26 -0.51
N SER A 119 -1.27 -2.05 -1.00
CA SER A 119 -0.17 -1.21 -0.54
C SER A 119 -0.30 -0.89 0.96
N ALA A 120 -1.51 -0.54 1.42
CA ALA A 120 -1.78 -0.25 2.83
C ALA A 120 -1.52 -1.48 3.72
N ILE A 121 -2.05 -2.66 3.35
CA ILE A 121 -1.85 -3.90 4.12
C ILE A 121 -0.39 -4.32 4.12
N MET A 122 0.27 -4.24 2.96
CA MET A 122 1.68 -4.58 2.84
C MET A 122 2.59 -3.59 3.57
N SER A 123 2.14 -2.36 3.84
CA SER A 123 2.92 -1.41 4.63
C SER A 123 3.19 -1.90 6.05
N PHE A 124 2.27 -2.67 6.66
CA PHE A 124 2.44 -3.23 7.99
C PHE A 124 3.61 -4.23 8.07
N TYR A 125 3.94 -4.90 6.97
CA TYR A 125 5.13 -5.76 6.91
C TYR A 125 6.43 -4.97 7.16
N TYR A 126 6.44 -3.68 6.85
CA TYR A 126 7.58 -2.79 7.03
C TYR A 126 7.57 -2.06 8.38
N GLU A 127 6.56 -2.24 9.23
CA GLU A 127 6.58 -1.63 10.56
C GLU A 127 7.63 -2.30 11.48
N PRO A 128 8.36 -1.51 12.30
CA PRO A 128 9.40 -2.03 13.20
C PRO A 128 8.89 -2.67 14.48
#